data_AF-A0A2W0B1A0-F1
#
_entry.id   AF-A0A2W0B1A0-F1
#
_cell.length_a   1.000
_cell.length_b   1.000
_cell.length_c   1.000
_cell.angle_alpha   90.00
_cell.angle_beta   90.00
_cell.angle_gamma   90.00
#
_symmetry.space_group_name_H-M   'P 1'
#
loop_
_entity.id
_entity.type
_entity.pdbx_description
1 polymer ?
#
loop_
_entity_poly.entity_id
_entity_poly.type
_entity_poly.pdbx_seq_one_letter_code
_entity_poly.pdbx_strand_id
1 'polypeptide(L)'
;MRPTLLLGLLCALPLAAQQPQASAKPGPTVPEKLGYPPSARLLIIHADDFGMAHSVDRAISEALENGWVTSASILVPCPWLPEVARWAQSHPQADLGIHQALNSEWTDFRWGPVSSKDKVPTLLDSQGYLPLLENEVAQHAKPAEVEAELHAQIDRARSMGIPLSHLDTHMGALLGTPELIQV
;
A
#
# COMPACT_ATOMS: atom_id res chain seq x y z
N MET A 1 -64.78 -29.40 -34.02
CA MET A 1 -64.46 -29.63 -32.59
C MET A 1 -63.95 -28.30 -32.02
N ARG A 2 -64.43 -27.90 -30.84
CA ARG A 2 -64.40 -26.53 -30.30
C ARG A 2 -63.00 -26.08 -29.83
N PRO A 3 -62.62 -24.79 -29.95
CA PRO A 3 -61.45 -24.24 -29.28
C PRO A 3 -61.79 -23.85 -27.84
N THR A 4 -60.90 -24.20 -26.92
CA THR A 4 -60.99 -23.96 -25.47
C THR A 4 -60.48 -22.55 -25.16
N LEU A 5 -61.29 -21.70 -24.51
CA LEU A 5 -60.87 -20.41 -23.97
C LEU A 5 -60.10 -20.63 -22.65
N LEU A 6 -58.92 -20.04 -22.53
CA LEU A 6 -58.15 -19.97 -21.28
C LEU A 6 -58.46 -18.65 -20.57
N LEU A 7 -59.08 -18.73 -19.40
CA LEU A 7 -59.45 -17.58 -18.56
C LEU A 7 -58.29 -17.25 -17.61
N GLY A 8 -57.63 -16.10 -17.80
CA GLY A 8 -56.55 -15.63 -16.93
C GLY A 8 -57.09 -15.00 -15.65
N LEU A 9 -56.73 -15.56 -14.49
CA LEU A 9 -57.03 -15.00 -13.17
C LEU A 9 -55.90 -14.02 -12.78
N LEU A 10 -56.20 -12.72 -12.70
CA LEU A 10 -55.28 -11.71 -12.18
C LEU A 10 -55.46 -11.60 -10.65
N CYS A 11 -54.50 -12.13 -9.89
CA CYS A 11 -54.36 -11.86 -8.46
C CYS A 11 -53.65 -10.52 -8.25
N ALA A 12 -54.36 -9.51 -7.75
CA ALA A 12 -53.76 -8.26 -7.29
C ALA A 12 -53.27 -8.42 -5.84
N LEU A 13 -51.96 -8.42 -5.62
CA LEU A 13 -51.36 -8.32 -4.29
C LEU A 13 -51.32 -6.84 -3.86
N PRO A 14 -51.69 -6.50 -2.61
CA PRO A 14 -51.62 -5.13 -2.14
C PRO A 14 -50.16 -4.71 -1.96
N LEU A 15 -49.82 -3.57 -2.56
CA LEU A 15 -48.52 -2.92 -2.43
C LEU A 15 -48.41 -2.35 -1.01
N ALA A 16 -47.68 -3.03 -0.12
CA ALA A 16 -47.36 -2.48 1.19
C ALA A 16 -46.41 -1.30 1.00
N ALA A 17 -46.84 -0.09 1.39
CA ALA A 17 -46.00 1.09 1.38
C ALA A 17 -44.86 0.90 2.40
N GLN A 18 -43.62 0.79 1.91
CA GLN A 18 -42.43 0.83 2.75
C GLN A 18 -42.36 2.22 3.39
N GLN A 19 -42.43 2.27 4.72
CA GLN A 19 -42.14 3.50 5.45
C GLN A 19 -40.67 3.90 5.20
N PRO A 20 -40.38 5.18 4.91
CA PRO A 20 -39.02 5.64 4.72
C PRO A 20 -38.25 5.44 6.03
N GLN A 21 -37.24 4.56 6.00
CA GLN A 21 -36.27 4.45 7.08
C GLN A 21 -35.57 5.80 7.23
N ALA A 22 -35.64 6.38 8.42
CA ALA A 22 -34.87 7.57 8.75
C ALA A 22 -33.40 7.26 8.52
N SER A 23 -32.78 7.93 7.54
CA SER A 23 -31.35 7.80 7.30
C SER A 23 -30.60 8.28 8.54
N ALA A 24 -29.74 7.42 9.08
CA ALA A 24 -28.83 7.82 10.15
C ALA A 24 -28.02 9.04 9.67
N LYS A 25 -27.87 10.06 10.53
CA LYS A 25 -27.04 11.21 10.21
C LYS A 25 -25.62 10.71 9.88
N PRO A 26 -25.04 11.09 8.73
CA PRO A 26 -23.67 10.69 8.41
C PRO A 26 -22.72 11.20 9.49
N GLY A 27 -21.75 10.37 9.86
CA GLY A 27 -20.69 10.74 10.80
C GLY A 27 -19.80 11.86 10.24
N PRO A 28 -18.91 12.44 11.07
CA PRO A 28 -18.01 13.51 10.63
C PRO A 28 -17.12 13.05 9.48
N THR A 29 -16.93 13.95 8.51
CA THR A 29 -16.03 13.76 7.35
C THR A 29 -14.57 13.67 7.78
N VAL A 30 -13.70 13.18 6.89
CA VAL A 30 -12.24 13.12 7.16
C VAL A 30 -11.66 14.51 7.46
N PRO A 31 -11.95 15.57 6.69
CA PRO A 31 -11.50 16.92 7.05
C PRO A 31 -11.94 17.36 8.44
N GLU A 32 -13.20 17.11 8.81
CA GLU A 32 -13.71 17.45 10.16
C GLU A 32 -12.99 16.69 11.26
N LYS A 33 -12.72 15.39 11.07
CA LYS A 33 -11.93 14.59 12.01
C LYS A 33 -10.50 15.13 12.19
N LEU A 34 -9.97 15.79 11.17
CA LEU A 34 -8.65 16.41 11.17
C LEU A 34 -8.67 17.89 11.59
N GLY A 35 -9.83 18.44 11.99
CA GLY A 35 -9.97 19.82 12.46
C GLY A 35 -10.19 20.87 11.36
N TYR A 36 -10.48 20.44 10.13
CA TYR A 36 -10.76 21.30 8.98
C TYR A 36 -12.27 21.41 8.69
N PRO A 37 -12.72 22.43 7.95
CA PRO A 37 -14.08 22.50 7.45
C PRO A 37 -14.47 21.25 6.63
N PRO A 38 -15.75 20.83 6.61
CA PRO A 38 -16.20 19.64 5.87
C PRO A 38 -15.98 19.75 4.35
N SER A 39 -15.87 20.97 3.82
CA SER A 39 -15.60 21.24 2.41
C SER A 39 -14.11 21.43 2.09
N ALA A 40 -13.23 21.32 3.08
CA ALA A 40 -11.80 21.50 2.86
C ALA A 40 -11.24 20.39 1.96
N ARG A 41 -10.36 20.79 1.05
CA ARG A 41 -9.58 19.86 0.21
C ARG A 41 -8.20 19.73 0.83
N LEU A 42 -7.89 18.53 1.28
CA LEU A 42 -6.59 18.19 1.85
C LEU A 42 -5.78 17.43 0.80
N LEU A 43 -4.47 17.71 0.73
CA LEU A 43 -3.56 17.12 -0.23
C LEU A 43 -2.29 16.68 0.50
N ILE A 44 -1.91 15.43 0.27
CA ILE A 44 -0.58 14.91 0.59
C ILE A 44 0.13 14.75 -0.75
N ILE A 45 1.28 15.40 -0.90
CA ILE A 45 2.17 15.18 -2.04
C ILE A 45 3.23 14.20 -1.57
N HIS A 46 3.25 13.02 -2.17
CA HIS A 46 4.03 11.88 -1.71
C HIS A 46 5.14 11.55 -2.73
N ALA A 47 6.32 11.19 -2.23
CA ALA A 47 7.45 10.76 -3.04
C ALA A 47 7.84 9.32 -2.71
N ASP A 48 7.72 8.45 -3.71
CA ASP A 48 8.02 7.02 -3.61
C ASP A 48 9.54 6.77 -3.79
N ASP A 49 9.97 5.56 -3.44
CA ASP A 49 11.30 5.00 -3.75
C ASP A 49 12.51 5.62 -3.02
N PHE A 50 12.31 6.27 -1.87
CA PHE A 50 13.42 6.79 -1.08
C PHE A 50 14.31 5.62 -0.58
N GLY A 51 15.59 5.64 -0.88
CA GLY A 51 16.56 4.59 -0.57
C GLY A 51 16.91 3.69 -1.76
N MET A 52 16.25 3.86 -2.91
CA MET A 52 16.54 3.09 -4.12
C MET A 52 17.93 3.41 -4.68
N ALA A 53 18.21 4.69 -4.93
CA ALA A 53 19.42 5.15 -5.59
C ALA A 53 19.82 6.54 -5.08
N HIS A 54 21.13 6.82 -5.01
CA HIS A 54 21.63 8.13 -4.57
C HIS A 54 20.98 9.34 -5.26
N SER A 55 20.72 9.24 -6.57
CA SER A 55 20.07 10.33 -7.31
C SER A 55 18.62 10.54 -6.88
N VAL A 56 17.92 9.46 -6.52
CA VAL A 56 16.54 9.50 -6.01
C VAL A 56 16.55 10.07 -4.59
N ASP A 57 17.44 9.57 -3.73
CA ASP A 57 17.58 10.03 -2.35
C ASP A 57 17.85 11.53 -2.27
N ARG A 58 18.75 12.03 -3.12
CA ARG A 58 19.02 13.47 -3.23
C ARG A 58 17.80 14.26 -3.66
N ALA A 59 17.09 13.81 -4.69
CA ALA A 59 15.93 14.52 -5.21
C ALA A 59 14.80 14.57 -4.17
N ILE A 60 14.55 13.47 -3.46
CA ILE A 60 13.52 13.39 -2.42
C ILE A 60 13.90 14.22 -1.21
N SER A 61 15.15 14.14 -0.75
CA SER A 61 15.65 14.96 0.37
C SER A 61 15.51 16.46 0.05
N GLU A 62 15.94 16.88 -1.14
CA GLU A 62 15.78 18.27 -1.59
C GLU A 62 14.30 18.68 -1.67
N ALA A 63 13.43 17.82 -2.20
CA ALA A 63 12.01 18.09 -2.30
C ALA A 63 11.33 18.21 -0.93
N LEU A 64 11.72 17.40 0.05
CA LEU A 64 11.23 17.48 1.42
C LEU A 64 11.73 18.76 2.12
N GLU A 65 13.02 19.08 2.00
CA GLU A 65 13.63 20.27 2.60
C GLU A 65 13.04 21.58 2.04
N ASN A 66 12.69 21.61 0.75
CA ASN A 66 12.05 22.75 0.12
C ASN A 66 10.52 22.74 0.21
N GLY A 67 9.92 21.70 0.81
CA GLY A 67 8.47 21.57 0.96
C GLY A 67 7.69 21.40 -0.35
N TRP A 68 8.33 20.86 -1.39
CA TRP A 68 7.67 20.53 -2.67
C TRP A 68 6.83 19.27 -2.57
N VAL A 69 7.27 18.33 -1.73
CA VAL A 69 6.51 17.17 -1.29
C VAL A 69 6.30 17.25 0.22
N THR A 70 5.24 16.63 0.72
CA THR A 70 4.86 16.68 2.14
C THR A 70 5.22 15.39 2.89
N SER A 71 5.55 14.33 2.16
CA SER A 71 5.85 13.00 2.71
C SER A 71 6.63 12.15 1.71
N ALA A 72 7.30 11.10 2.17
CA ALA A 72 7.98 10.13 1.32
C ALA A 72 7.95 8.73 1.94
N SER A 73 8.12 7.68 1.12
CA SER A 73 8.16 6.29 1.57
C SER A 73 9.46 5.61 1.16
N ILE A 74 9.93 4.69 2.02
CA ILE A 74 11.30 4.16 1.97
C ILE A 74 11.32 2.73 1.43
N LEU A 75 12.10 2.50 0.38
CA LEU A 75 12.48 1.16 -0.10
C LEU A 75 13.59 0.58 0.76
N VAL A 76 13.20 -0.10 1.85
CA VAL A 76 14.14 -0.70 2.82
C VAL A 76 15.09 -1.75 2.22
N PRO A 77 14.68 -2.60 1.27
CA PRO A 77 15.60 -3.59 0.69
C PRO A 77 16.78 -2.99 -0.11
N CYS A 78 16.69 -1.72 -0.50
CA CYS A 78 17.61 -1.10 -1.45
C CYS A 78 18.93 -0.64 -0.81
N PRO A 79 20.03 -0.58 -1.59
CA PRO A 79 21.38 -0.39 -1.06
C PRO A 79 21.66 1.03 -0.52
N TRP A 80 20.85 2.03 -0.90
CA TRP A 80 21.04 3.41 -0.45
C TRP A 80 20.29 3.76 0.85
N LEU A 81 19.56 2.81 1.45
CA LEU A 81 18.94 2.97 2.77
C LEU A 81 19.83 3.63 3.85
N PRO A 82 21.15 3.37 3.98
CA PRO A 82 21.98 4.05 4.96
C PRO A 82 22.05 5.58 4.78
N GLU A 83 21.90 6.11 3.56
CA GLU A 83 21.81 7.54 3.28
C GLU A 83 20.52 8.13 3.84
N VAL A 84 19.39 7.51 3.48
CA VAL A 84 18.06 7.84 4.01
C VAL A 84 18.03 7.84 5.53
N ALA A 85 18.59 6.80 6.17
CA ALA A 85 18.59 6.69 7.62
C ALA A 85 19.37 7.81 8.32
N ARG A 86 20.49 8.27 7.73
CA ARG A 86 21.23 9.43 8.27
C ARG A 86 20.42 10.71 8.11
N TRP A 87 19.81 10.91 6.94
CA TRP A 87 18.98 12.08 6.67
C TRP A 87 17.74 12.14 7.60
N ALA A 88 17.08 11.00 7.82
CA ALA A 88 15.91 10.91 8.68
C ALA A 88 16.23 11.24 10.14
N GLN A 89 17.40 10.83 10.64
CA GLN A 89 17.83 11.16 12.01
C GLN A 89 18.10 12.66 12.22
N SER A 90 18.53 13.39 11.17
CA SER A 90 18.65 14.85 11.23
C SER A 90 17.32 15.58 10.99
N HIS A 91 16.29 14.89 10.49
CA HIS A 91 14.97 15.43 10.18
C HIS A 91 13.85 14.64 10.87
N PRO A 92 13.81 14.58 12.22
CA PRO A 92 12.86 13.74 12.95
C PRO A 92 11.39 14.15 12.79
N GLN A 93 11.11 15.28 12.14
CA GLN A 93 9.76 15.79 11.85
C GLN A 93 9.28 15.43 10.43
N ALA A 94 10.14 14.83 9.60
CA ALA A 94 9.75 14.42 8.25
C ALA A 94 8.71 13.30 8.30
N ASP A 95 7.71 13.39 7.43
CA ASP A 95 6.66 12.37 7.29
C ASP A 95 7.17 11.23 6.40
N LEU A 96 7.73 10.19 7.04
CA LEU A 96 8.40 9.08 6.36
C LEU A 96 7.68 7.74 6.60
N GLY A 97 7.30 7.07 5.52
CA GLY A 97 6.70 5.74 5.52
C GLY A 97 7.63 4.64 5.04
N ILE A 98 7.12 3.41 5.00
CA ILE A 98 7.79 2.28 4.34
C ILE A 98 7.07 1.97 3.03
N HIS A 99 7.85 1.98 1.94
CA HIS A 99 7.44 1.55 0.61
C HIS A 99 7.63 0.04 0.52
N GLN A 100 6.61 -0.70 0.94
CA GLN A 100 6.69 -2.14 1.08
C GLN A 100 6.94 -2.81 -0.28
N ALA A 101 8.10 -3.44 -0.42
CA ALA A 101 8.55 -4.02 -1.67
C ALA A 101 8.61 -5.55 -1.60
N LEU A 102 7.98 -6.20 -2.58
CA LEU A 102 8.01 -7.64 -2.78
C LEU A 102 8.56 -8.05 -4.15
N ASN A 103 8.89 -7.07 -5.00
CA ASN A 103 9.49 -7.23 -6.31
C ASN A 103 10.74 -6.33 -6.43
N SER A 104 11.54 -6.57 -7.46
CA SER A 104 12.72 -5.80 -7.83
C SER A 104 12.82 -5.80 -9.35
N GLU A 105 12.28 -4.77 -9.98
CA GLU A 105 11.94 -4.63 -11.40
C GLU A 105 13.13 -4.35 -12.33
N TRP A 106 14.25 -3.85 -11.81
CA TRP A 106 15.40 -3.44 -12.63
C TRP A 106 16.35 -4.60 -12.92
N THR A 107 16.62 -4.91 -14.19
CA THR A 107 17.44 -6.08 -14.56
C THR A 107 18.88 -6.06 -14.01
N ASP A 108 19.53 -4.89 -14.01
CA ASP A 108 20.93 -4.74 -13.60
C ASP A 108 21.11 -4.16 -12.18
N PHE A 109 20.01 -3.77 -11.52
CA PHE A 109 20.01 -3.16 -10.20
C PHE A 109 18.97 -3.83 -9.31
N ARG A 110 19.28 -5.06 -8.90
CA ARG A 110 18.36 -5.92 -8.15
C ARG A 110 18.58 -5.83 -6.64
N TRP A 111 17.51 -6.00 -5.86
CA TRP A 111 17.55 -6.19 -4.41
C TRP A 111 16.90 -7.50 -4.00
N GLY A 112 17.40 -8.07 -2.90
CA GLY A 112 16.82 -9.25 -2.26
C GLY A 112 15.89 -8.87 -1.11
N PRO A 113 15.28 -9.84 -0.43
CA PRO A 113 14.52 -9.57 0.79
C PRO A 113 15.43 -9.05 1.91
N VAL A 114 14.83 -8.35 2.86
CA VAL A 114 15.47 -8.01 4.15
C VAL A 114 15.60 -9.25 5.03
N SER A 115 14.60 -10.13 4.98
CA SER A 115 14.60 -11.42 5.67
C SER A 115 15.71 -12.33 5.18
N SER A 116 16.12 -13.26 6.04
CA SER A 116 17.05 -14.31 5.62
C SER A 116 16.41 -15.16 4.52
N LYS A 117 17.13 -15.39 3.42
CA LYS A 117 16.62 -16.07 2.21
C LYS A 117 16.04 -17.46 2.48
N ASP A 118 16.54 -18.18 3.48
CA ASP A 118 16.03 -19.49 3.89
C ASP A 118 14.65 -19.43 4.58
N LYS A 119 14.24 -18.25 5.07
CA LYS A 119 12.94 -18.03 5.70
C LYS A 119 11.85 -17.60 4.74
N VAL A 120 12.24 -17.03 3.59
CA VAL A 120 11.32 -16.50 2.58
C VAL A 120 11.60 -17.04 1.17
N PRO A 121 11.81 -18.36 0.99
CA PRO A 121 12.21 -18.91 -0.30
C PRO A 121 11.19 -18.67 -1.42
N THR A 122 9.92 -18.42 -1.11
CA THR A 122 8.87 -18.13 -2.11
C THR A 122 8.88 -16.68 -2.60
N LEU A 123 9.65 -15.81 -1.94
CA LEU A 123 9.86 -14.43 -2.36
C LEU A 123 11.13 -14.27 -3.21
N LEU A 124 11.73 -15.37 -3.67
CA LEU A 124 12.98 -15.36 -4.40
C LEU A 124 12.78 -15.82 -5.83
N ASP A 125 13.38 -15.09 -6.76
CA ASP A 125 13.57 -15.57 -8.12
C ASP A 125 14.73 -16.57 -8.21
N SER A 126 14.97 -17.09 -9.42
CA SER A 126 16.05 -18.05 -9.69
C SER A 126 17.47 -17.53 -9.41
N GLN A 127 17.66 -16.21 -9.29
CA GLN A 127 18.93 -15.55 -8.98
C GLN A 127 19.04 -15.19 -7.49
N GLY A 128 17.98 -15.41 -6.71
CA GLY A 128 17.91 -15.13 -5.28
C GLY A 128 17.62 -13.66 -4.95
N TYR A 129 17.01 -12.91 -5.87
CA TYR A 129 16.47 -11.56 -5.65
C TYR A 129 14.95 -11.60 -5.48
N LEU A 130 14.32 -10.51 -5.05
CA LEU A 130 12.86 -10.39 -5.17
C LEU A 130 12.44 -10.44 -6.64
N PRO A 131 11.31 -11.06 -7.04
CA PRO A 131 10.93 -11.25 -8.45
C PRO A 131 10.90 -9.96 -9.27
N LEU A 132 11.15 -10.04 -10.58
CA LEU A 132 11.10 -8.86 -11.45
C LEU A 132 9.68 -8.28 -11.55
N LEU A 133 8.71 -9.17 -11.67
CA LEU A 133 7.33 -8.82 -11.97
C LEU A 133 6.42 -9.11 -10.77
N GLU A 134 5.44 -8.24 -10.57
CA GLU A 134 4.46 -8.32 -9.49
C GLU A 134 3.58 -9.56 -9.62
N ASN A 135 3.32 -10.00 -10.86
CA ASN A 135 2.56 -11.22 -11.12
C ASN A 135 3.30 -12.49 -10.67
N GLU A 136 4.63 -12.50 -10.67
CA GLU A 136 5.41 -13.63 -10.15
C GLU A 136 5.29 -13.71 -8.63
N VAL A 137 5.23 -12.57 -7.94
CA VAL A 137 4.91 -12.50 -6.51
C VAL A 137 3.52 -13.07 -6.27
N ALA A 138 2.50 -12.58 -6.98
CA ALA A 138 1.12 -13.03 -6.83
C ALA A 138 0.92 -14.55 -7.07
N GLN A 139 1.74 -15.15 -7.94
CA GLN A 139 1.67 -16.57 -8.28
C GLN A 139 2.36 -17.48 -7.26
N HIS A 140 3.44 -17.03 -6.62
CA HIS A 140 4.33 -17.91 -5.86
C HIS A 140 4.42 -17.57 -4.37
N ALA A 141 4.23 -16.30 -4.00
CA ALA A 141 4.45 -15.82 -2.65
C ALA A 141 3.45 -16.44 -1.66
N LYS A 142 3.96 -16.94 -0.53
CA LYS A 142 3.12 -17.38 0.58
C LYS A 142 2.82 -16.22 1.52
N PRO A 143 1.56 -16.01 1.97
CA PRO A 143 1.21 -14.91 2.87
C PRO A 143 2.07 -14.82 4.13
N ALA A 144 2.40 -15.96 4.76
CA ALA A 144 3.25 -15.98 5.95
C ALA A 144 4.70 -15.53 5.69
N GLU A 145 5.23 -15.78 4.50
CA GLU A 145 6.58 -15.33 4.10
C GLU A 145 6.55 -13.84 3.76
N VAL A 146 5.47 -13.36 3.13
CA VAL A 146 5.21 -11.93 2.90
C VAL A 146 5.12 -11.19 4.23
N GLU A 147 4.30 -11.65 5.17
CA GLU A 147 4.17 -11.03 6.51
C GLU A 147 5.53 -10.92 7.21
N ALA A 148 6.33 -11.98 7.18
CA ALA A 148 7.66 -12.00 7.76
C ALA A 148 8.58 -10.95 7.10
N GLU A 149 8.54 -10.83 5.78
CA GLU A 149 9.34 -9.85 5.04
C GLU A 149 8.89 -8.41 5.29
N LEU A 150 7.59 -8.14 5.29
CA LEU A 150 7.05 -6.81 5.54
C LEU A 150 7.40 -6.33 6.96
N HIS A 151 7.30 -7.21 7.95
CA HIS A 151 7.77 -6.91 9.31
C HIS A 151 9.28 -6.70 9.36
N ALA A 152 10.08 -7.50 8.65
CA ALA A 152 11.52 -7.32 8.61
C ALA A 152 11.94 -5.96 8.01
N GLN A 153 11.22 -5.47 6.99
CA GLN A 153 11.43 -4.13 6.43
C GLN A 153 11.15 -3.03 7.47
N ILE A 154 10.01 -3.11 8.17
CA ILE A 154 9.65 -2.16 9.24
C ILE A 154 10.68 -2.18 10.37
N ASP A 155 11.04 -3.36 10.85
CA ASP A 155 11.97 -3.53 11.96
C ASP A 155 13.37 -3.05 11.61
N ARG A 156 13.83 -3.31 10.38
CA ARG A 156 15.13 -2.80 9.92
C ARG A 156 15.15 -1.28 9.88
N ALA A 157 14.13 -0.63 9.31
CA ALA A 157 14.05 0.83 9.30
C ALA A 157 14.02 1.43 10.71
N ARG A 158 13.23 0.85 11.63
CA ARG A 158 13.20 1.25 13.04
C ARG A 158 14.55 1.08 13.74
N SER A 159 15.24 -0.03 13.49
CA SER A 159 16.56 -0.30 14.07
C SER A 159 17.63 0.72 13.64
N MET A 160 17.40 1.40 12.51
CA MET A 160 18.24 2.47 11.98
C MET A 160 17.85 3.87 12.48
N GLY A 161 16.89 3.97 13.40
CA GLY A 161 16.46 5.22 14.01
C GLY A 161 15.52 6.07 13.15
N ILE A 162 14.86 5.47 12.15
CA ILE A 162 13.92 6.18 11.26
C ILE A 162 12.56 6.34 11.96
N PRO A 163 12.01 7.56 12.08
CA PRO A 163 10.71 7.82 12.69
C PRO A 163 9.57 7.57 11.70
N LEU A 164 9.08 6.33 11.64
CA LEU A 164 8.06 5.92 10.68
C LEU A 164 6.65 6.44 11.03
N SER A 165 5.88 6.86 10.02
CA SER A 165 4.53 7.42 10.15
C SER A 165 3.43 6.64 9.40
N HIS A 166 3.73 6.02 8.26
CA HIS A 166 2.75 5.35 7.41
C HIS A 166 3.35 4.19 6.60
N LEU A 167 2.51 3.51 5.82
CA LEU A 167 2.87 2.41 4.91
C LEU A 167 2.19 2.64 3.55
N ASP A 168 2.88 2.27 2.50
CA ASP A 168 2.38 2.11 1.13
C ASP A 168 3.11 0.91 0.47
N THR A 169 2.91 0.66 -0.82
CA THR A 169 3.47 -0.54 -1.49
C THR A 169 4.07 -0.22 -2.85
N HIS A 170 5.25 -0.77 -3.08
CA HIS A 170 5.96 -0.66 -4.35
C HIS A 170 5.28 -1.49 -5.44
N MET A 171 4.96 -0.83 -6.55
CA MET A 171 4.34 -1.38 -7.77
C MET A 171 3.03 -2.18 -7.56
N GLY A 172 2.47 -2.19 -6.35
CA GLY A 172 1.24 -2.92 -6.04
C GLY A 172 1.40 -4.44 -5.96
N ALA A 173 2.61 -4.98 -5.78
CA ALA A 173 2.82 -6.43 -5.66
C ALA A 173 2.02 -7.05 -4.50
N LEU A 174 1.90 -6.33 -3.38
CA LEU A 174 1.06 -6.73 -2.24
C LEU A 174 -0.44 -6.78 -2.58
N LEU A 175 -0.86 -6.09 -3.64
CA LEU A 175 -2.25 -6.00 -4.08
C LEU A 175 -2.61 -7.07 -5.13
N GLY A 176 -1.69 -7.99 -5.44
CA GLY A 176 -1.85 -8.98 -6.51
C GLY A 176 -2.94 -10.03 -6.26
N THR A 177 -3.24 -10.35 -5.00
CA THR A 177 -4.30 -11.32 -4.62
C THR A 177 -5.03 -10.88 -3.35
N PRO A 178 -6.29 -11.34 -3.13
CA PRO A 178 -7.00 -11.07 -1.89
C PRO A 178 -6.25 -11.51 -0.64
N GLU A 179 -5.54 -12.64 -0.69
CA GLU A 179 -4.78 -13.18 0.43
C GLU A 179 -3.58 -12.29 0.79
N LEU A 180 -2.90 -11.72 -0.21
CA LEU A 180 -1.79 -10.80 0.01
C LEU A 180 -2.27 -9.45 0.56
N ILE A 181 -3.45 -8.96 0.13
CA ILE A 181 -4.06 -7.72 0.65
C ILE A 181 -4.42 -7.84 2.15
N GLN A 182 -4.66 -9.06 2.65
CA GLN A 182 -4.99 -9.28 4.06
C GLN A 182 -3.77 -9.35 4.99
N VAL A 183 -2.56 -9.47 4.43
CA VAL A 183 -1.31 -9.40 5.19
C VAL A 183 -1.07 -7.97 5.66
#